data_AF-M6DJY1-F1
#
_entry.id   AF-M6DJY1-F1
#
_cell.length_a   1.000
_cell.length_b   1.000
_cell.length_c   1.000
_cell.angle_alpha   90.00
_cell.angle_beta   90.00
_cell.angle_gamma   90.00
#
_symmetry.space_group_name_H-M   'P 1'
#
loop_
_entity.id
_entity.type
_entity.pdbx_description
1 polymer ?
#
loop_
_entity_poly.entity_id
_entity_poly.type
_entity_poly.pdbx_seq_one_letter_code
_entity_poly.pdbx_strand_id
1 'polypeptide(L)'
;MSESIDGRVAIHLNPQERNLVLTEMRGLLASVNGIVSALAEDDYKRAELAASASGMEMVKKLEDEEKTILLKLPIEFKQLGFGTHDQFDKIAEDLRQKKEPKMILKELDKLTQNCVRCHATYKIAL
;
A
#
# COMPACT_ATOMS: atom_id res chain seq x y z
N MET A 1 -0.08 20.05 9.09
CA MET A 1 1.09 19.58 8.31
C MET A 1 2.16 20.64 8.35
N SER A 2 3.44 20.25 8.31
CA SER A 2 4.58 21.18 8.29
C SER A 2 5.67 20.64 7.35
N GLU A 3 6.60 21.49 6.93
CA GLU A 3 7.78 21.05 6.18
C GLU A 3 8.83 20.47 7.14
N SER A 4 9.38 19.30 6.81
CA SER A 4 10.41 18.59 7.57
C SER A 4 11.81 19.02 7.14
N ILE A 5 12.81 18.87 8.01
CA ILE A 5 14.23 19.12 7.72
C ILE A 5 14.73 18.33 6.51
N ASP A 6 14.13 17.17 6.22
CA ASP A 6 14.43 16.33 5.06
C ASP A 6 13.59 16.65 3.81
N GLY A 7 12.90 17.80 3.78
CA GLY A 7 12.14 18.30 2.63
C GLY A 7 10.76 17.65 2.42
N ARG A 8 10.34 16.76 3.33
CA ARG A 8 9.04 16.07 3.26
C ARG A 8 7.95 16.83 4.01
N VAL A 9 6.70 16.57 3.64
CA VAL A 9 5.53 17.05 4.37
C VAL A 9 5.27 16.15 5.58
N ALA A 10 5.39 16.73 6.78
CA ALA A 10 5.08 16.05 8.03
C ALA A 10 3.57 15.99 8.27
N ILE A 11 3.06 14.77 8.38
CA ILE A 11 1.70 14.46 8.81
C ILE A 11 1.77 14.13 10.30
N HIS A 12 1.24 15.02 11.13
CA HIS A 12 1.23 14.85 12.59
C HIS A 12 0.01 14.06 13.01
N LEU A 13 0.27 12.94 13.68
CA LEU A 13 -0.73 12.00 14.16
C LEU A 13 -0.48 11.71 15.63
N ASN A 14 -1.54 11.39 16.38
CA ASN A 14 -1.34 10.89 17.73
C ASN A 14 -0.66 9.49 17.70
N PRO A 15 -0.14 8.98 18.84
CA PRO A 15 0.58 7.71 18.87
C PRO A 15 -0.21 6.52 18.30
N GLN A 16 -1.51 6.46 18.56
CA GLN A 16 -2.40 5.37 18.10
C GLN A 16 -2.60 5.43 16.58
N GLU A 17 -2.90 6.62 16.05
CA GLU A 17 -3.07 6.89 14.62
C GLU A 17 -1.79 6.60 13.84
N ARG A 18 -0.64 7.07 14.36
CA ARG A 18 0.66 6.77 13.77
C ARG A 18 0.93 5.27 13.75
N ASN A 19 0.61 4.56 14.82
CA ASN A 19 0.82 3.12 14.88
C ASN A 19 -0.07 2.37 13.88
N LEU A 20 -1.32 2.82 13.67
CA LEU A 20 -2.23 2.25 12.68
C LEU A 20 -1.64 2.35 11.27
N VAL A 21 -1.29 3.56 10.83
CA VAL A 21 -0.71 3.80 9.49
C VAL A 21 0.59 3.00 9.27
N LEU A 22 1.48 2.98 10.27
CA LEU A 22 2.73 2.24 10.15
C LEU A 22 2.54 0.71 10.22
N THR A 23 1.44 0.23 10.80
CA THR A 23 1.08 -1.19 10.77
C THR A 23 0.59 -1.59 9.39
N GLU A 24 -0.28 -0.77 8.81
CA GLU A 24 -0.73 -0.93 7.42
C GLU A 24 0.46 -0.93 6.45
N MET A 25 1.34 0.07 6.51
CA MET A 25 2.53 0.12 5.63
C MET A 25 3.42 -1.12 5.71
N ARG A 26 3.57 -1.72 6.90
CA ARG A 26 4.29 -3.00 7.08
C ARG A 26 3.55 -4.16 6.43
N GLY A 27 2.21 -4.17 6.51
CA GLY A 27 1.34 -5.13 5.81
C GLY A 27 1.49 -5.04 4.29
N LEU A 28 1.45 -3.83 3.72
CA LEU A 28 1.64 -3.60 2.29
C LEU A 28 3.00 -4.15 1.81
N LEU A 29 4.08 -3.87 2.56
CA LEU A 29 5.41 -4.38 2.23
C LEU A 29 5.47 -5.92 2.33
N ALA A 30 4.83 -6.52 3.32
CA ALA A 30 4.73 -7.97 3.45
C ALA A 30 4.00 -8.60 2.25
N SER A 31 2.93 -7.97 1.75
CA SER A 31 2.25 -8.39 0.53
C SER A 31 3.15 -8.33 -0.70
N VAL A 32 3.92 -7.24 -0.89
CA VAL A 32 4.91 -7.16 -1.99
C VAL A 32 5.92 -8.30 -1.91
N ASN A 33 6.49 -8.55 -0.74
CA ASN A 33 7.43 -9.65 -0.55
C ASN A 33 6.79 -11.02 -0.81
N GLY A 34 5.55 -11.23 -0.38
CA GLY A 34 4.79 -12.45 -0.61
C GLY A 34 4.53 -12.72 -2.10
N ILE A 35 4.17 -11.68 -2.86
CA ILE A 35 3.98 -11.78 -4.32
C ILE A 35 5.29 -12.20 -4.99
N VAL A 36 6.40 -11.50 -4.69
CA VAL A 36 7.70 -11.77 -5.31
C VAL A 36 8.18 -13.18 -4.97
N SER A 37 8.08 -13.58 -3.70
CA SER A 37 8.53 -14.91 -3.25
C SER A 37 7.74 -16.04 -3.90
N ALA A 38 6.41 -15.89 -4.02
CA ALA A 38 5.57 -16.89 -4.64
C ALA A 38 5.77 -16.97 -6.16
N LEU A 39 5.95 -15.83 -6.84
CA LEU A 39 6.28 -15.81 -8.27
C LEU A 39 7.64 -16.43 -8.58
N ALA A 40 8.62 -16.33 -7.67
CA ALA A 40 9.91 -17.01 -7.81
C ALA A 40 9.79 -18.55 -7.76
N GLU A 41 8.67 -19.07 -7.26
CA GLU A 41 8.33 -20.49 -7.19
C GLU A 41 7.23 -20.89 -8.22
N ASP A 42 6.86 -19.99 -9.14
CA ASP A 42 5.73 -20.14 -10.08
C ASP A 42 4.38 -20.42 -9.38
N ASP A 43 4.23 -20.08 -8.09
CA ASP A 43 3.00 -20.25 -7.32
C ASP A 43 2.09 -19.03 -7.45
N TYR A 44 1.35 -18.98 -8.56
CA TYR A 44 0.38 -17.91 -8.84
C TYR A 44 -0.73 -17.84 -7.79
N LYS A 45 -1.10 -18.95 -7.16
CA LYS A 45 -2.19 -18.94 -6.17
C LYS A 45 -1.73 -18.28 -4.88
N ARG A 46 -0.54 -18.60 -4.41
CA ARG A 46 0.05 -17.96 -3.23
C ARG A 46 0.36 -16.49 -3.50
N ALA A 47 0.85 -16.15 -4.70
CA ALA A 47 1.07 -14.75 -5.09
C ALA A 47 -0.24 -13.96 -5.07
N GLU A 48 -1.32 -14.54 -5.59
CA GLU A 48 -2.65 -13.94 -5.61
C GLU A 48 -3.18 -13.66 -4.21
N LEU A 49 -3.05 -14.63 -3.29
CA LEU A 49 -3.44 -14.46 -1.89
C LEU A 49 -2.63 -13.35 -1.21
N ALA A 50 -1.33 -13.26 -1.49
CA ALA A 50 -0.48 -12.20 -0.96
C ALA A 50 -0.91 -10.82 -1.47
N ALA A 51 -1.27 -10.70 -2.75
CA ALA A 51 -1.79 -9.45 -3.33
C ALA A 51 -3.16 -9.07 -2.74
N SER A 52 -4.11 -10.00 -2.74
CA SER A 52 -5.48 -9.78 -2.23
C SER A 52 -5.51 -9.36 -0.75
N ALA A 53 -4.53 -9.78 0.06
CA ALA A 53 -4.43 -9.41 1.47
C ALA A 53 -4.27 -7.89 1.70
N SER A 54 -3.75 -7.16 0.71
CA SER A 54 -3.55 -5.70 0.76
C SER A 54 -4.44 -4.94 -0.24
N GLY A 55 -5.48 -5.58 -0.80
CA GLY A 55 -6.45 -4.95 -1.68
C GLY A 55 -7.43 -4.03 -0.95
N MET A 56 -8.44 -3.49 -1.67
CA MET A 56 -9.44 -2.57 -1.10
C MET A 56 -10.32 -3.20 -0.02
N GLU A 57 -10.37 -4.53 0.07
CA GLU A 57 -11.06 -5.19 1.18
C GLU A 57 -10.39 -4.90 2.53
N MET A 58 -9.07 -4.67 2.56
CA MET A 58 -8.36 -4.24 3.76
C MET A 58 -8.88 -2.90 4.27
N VAL A 59 -9.01 -1.92 3.37
CA VAL A 59 -9.54 -0.57 3.69
C VAL A 59 -10.94 -0.67 4.29
N LYS A 60 -11.81 -1.50 3.70
CA LYS A 60 -13.18 -1.71 4.23
C LYS A 60 -13.18 -2.30 5.64
N LYS A 61 -12.22 -3.15 5.97
CA LYS A 61 -12.10 -3.77 7.31
C LYS A 61 -11.58 -2.78 8.36
N LEU A 62 -10.87 -1.75 7.95
CA LEU A 62 -10.30 -0.72 8.82
C LEU A 62 -11.13 0.56 8.84
N GLU A 63 -12.31 0.57 8.21
CA GLU A 63 -13.11 1.78 8.02
C GLU A 63 -13.45 2.48 9.35
N ASP A 64 -13.75 1.70 10.40
CA ASP A 64 -14.11 2.25 11.70
C ASP A 64 -12.89 2.82 12.44
N GLU A 65 -11.73 2.18 12.33
CA GLU A 65 -10.46 2.63 12.88
C GLU A 65 -9.90 3.86 12.14
N GLU A 66 -10.17 3.97 10.83
CA GLU A 66 -9.63 5.00 9.95
C GLU A 66 -10.52 6.25 9.81
N LYS A 67 -11.80 6.20 10.17
CA LYS A 67 -12.72 7.35 10.06
C LYS A 67 -12.15 8.64 10.64
N THR A 68 -11.49 8.54 11.80
CA THR A 68 -10.91 9.70 12.49
C THR A 68 -9.59 10.18 11.85
N ILE A 69 -8.83 9.26 11.24
CA ILE A 69 -7.54 9.57 10.62
C ILE A 69 -7.70 10.17 9.23
N LEU A 70 -8.67 9.68 8.43
CA LEU A 70 -8.89 10.11 7.05
C LEU A 70 -9.23 11.61 6.94
N LEU A 71 -9.78 12.20 8.00
CA LEU A 71 -10.04 13.64 8.11
C LEU A 71 -8.76 14.48 8.26
N LYS A 72 -7.68 13.89 8.78
CA LYS A 72 -6.39 14.55 9.03
C LYS A 72 -5.39 14.37 7.88
N LEU A 73 -5.63 13.40 7.01
CA LEU A 73 -4.72 13.07 5.91
C LEU A 73 -4.91 14.01 4.70
N PRO A 74 -3.81 14.45 4.05
CA PRO A 74 -3.87 15.19 2.79
C PRO A 74 -4.67 14.42 1.72
N ILE A 75 -5.31 15.14 0.80
CA ILE A 75 -6.09 14.51 -0.29
C ILE A 75 -5.18 13.64 -1.15
N GLU A 76 -4.01 14.15 -1.51
CA GLU A 76 -3.05 13.45 -2.35
C GLU A 76 -2.51 12.21 -1.61
N PHE A 77 -2.26 12.29 -0.29
CA PHE A 77 -1.88 11.12 0.51
C PHE A 77 -2.94 10.02 0.45
N LYS A 78 -4.22 10.38 0.58
CA LYS A 78 -5.34 9.42 0.48
C LYS A 78 -5.45 8.82 -0.91
N GLN A 79 -5.28 9.62 -1.96
CA GLN A 79 -5.26 9.13 -3.34
C GLN A 79 -4.12 8.13 -3.57
N LEU A 80 -2.95 8.36 -2.98
CA LEU A 80 -1.84 7.40 -3.03
C LEU A 80 -2.17 6.12 -2.26
N GLY A 81 -2.76 6.23 -1.08
CA GLY A 81 -3.20 5.09 -0.28
C GLY A 81 -4.20 4.22 -1.06
N PHE A 82 -5.35 4.78 -1.44
CA PHE A 82 -6.37 4.04 -2.19
C PHE A 82 -5.85 3.51 -3.52
N GLY A 83 -5.09 4.30 -4.28
CA GLY A 83 -4.49 3.83 -5.53
C GLY A 83 -3.47 2.69 -5.34
N THR A 84 -2.87 2.55 -4.15
CA THR A 84 -2.01 1.41 -3.81
C THR A 84 -2.84 0.15 -3.58
N HIS A 85 -3.94 0.24 -2.83
CA HIS A 85 -4.87 -0.89 -2.62
C HIS A 85 -5.54 -1.35 -3.92
N ASP A 86 -6.01 -0.40 -4.75
CA ASP A 86 -6.56 -0.71 -6.08
C ASP A 86 -5.54 -1.45 -6.96
N GLN A 87 -4.26 -1.05 -6.88
CA GLN A 87 -3.19 -1.69 -7.64
C GLN A 87 -2.89 -3.11 -7.12
N PHE A 88 -3.01 -3.37 -5.82
CA PHE A 88 -2.96 -4.73 -5.27
C PHE A 88 -4.10 -5.59 -5.80
N ASP A 89 -5.35 -5.09 -5.83
CA ASP A 89 -6.49 -5.82 -6.40
C ASP A 89 -6.28 -6.14 -7.88
N LYS A 90 -5.70 -5.19 -8.62
CA LYS A 90 -5.35 -5.39 -10.03
C LYS A 90 -4.32 -6.50 -10.22
N ILE A 91 -3.27 -6.52 -9.40
CA ILE A 91 -2.24 -7.57 -9.42
C ILE A 91 -2.86 -8.93 -9.06
N ALA A 92 -3.71 -8.97 -8.03
CA ALA A 92 -4.41 -10.19 -7.64
C ALA A 92 -5.26 -10.76 -8.79
N GLU A 93 -5.98 -9.90 -9.51
CA GLU A 93 -6.75 -10.33 -10.68
C GLU A 93 -5.86 -10.84 -11.81
N ASP A 94 -4.76 -10.15 -12.11
CA ASP A 94 -3.81 -10.58 -13.15
C ASP A 94 -3.15 -11.92 -12.80
N LEU A 95 -2.89 -12.17 -11.51
CA LEU A 95 -2.40 -13.45 -10.99
C LEU A 95 -3.46 -14.56 -11.09
N ARG A 96 -4.74 -14.28 -10.76
CA ARG A 96 -5.86 -15.24 -10.95
C ARG A 96 -5.99 -15.67 -12.40
N GLN A 97 -5.85 -14.71 -13.32
CA GLN A 97 -5.90 -14.95 -14.76
C GLN A 97 -4.62 -15.60 -15.31
N LYS A 98 -3.60 -15.83 -14.47
CA LYS A 98 -2.28 -16.35 -14.85
C LYS A 98 -1.68 -15.60 -16.03
N LYS A 99 -1.73 -14.26 -15.98
CA LYS A 99 -1.12 -13.42 -17.00
C LYS A 99 0.39 -13.62 -17.06
N GLU A 100 0.95 -13.30 -18.22
CA GLU A 100 2.40 -13.31 -18.45
C GLU A 100 3.18 -12.61 -17.33
N PRO A 101 4.28 -13.19 -16.83
CA PRO A 101 5.08 -12.61 -15.75
C PRO A 101 5.48 -11.15 -15.99
N LYS A 102 5.77 -10.79 -17.24
CA LYS A 102 6.12 -9.41 -17.62
C LYS A 102 4.97 -8.43 -17.41
N MET A 103 3.72 -8.85 -17.58
CA MET A 103 2.55 -8.00 -17.29
C MET A 103 2.39 -7.80 -15.79
N ILE A 104 2.53 -8.87 -14.99
CA ILE A 104 2.47 -8.79 -13.53
C ILE A 104 3.59 -7.89 -12.99
N LEU A 105 4.82 -8.02 -13.52
CA LEU A 105 5.95 -7.17 -13.16
C LEU A 105 5.69 -5.69 -13.46
N LYS A 106 5.00 -5.37 -14.56
CA LYS A 106 4.62 -4.00 -14.89
C LYS A 106 3.63 -3.42 -13.89
N GLU A 107 2.69 -4.23 -13.40
CA GLU A 107 1.76 -3.79 -12.36
C GLU A 107 2.46 -3.65 -10.99
N LEU A 108 3.41 -4.52 -10.66
CA LEU A 108 4.29 -4.38 -9.48
C LEU A 108 5.16 -3.12 -9.54
N ASP A 109 5.70 -2.77 -10.72
CA ASP A 109 6.44 -1.52 -10.91
C ASP A 109 5.55 -0.30 -10.59
N LYS A 110 4.34 -0.23 -11.15
CA LYS A 110 3.37 0.83 -10.80
C LYS A 110 3.05 0.89 -9.31
N LEU A 111 2.85 -0.28 -8.69
CA LEU A 111 2.60 -0.38 -7.25
C LEU A 111 3.75 0.23 -6.44
N THR A 112 4.98 -0.18 -6.71
CA THR A 112 6.16 0.28 -5.96
C THR A 112 6.48 1.76 -6.23
N GLN A 113 6.14 2.30 -7.40
CA GLN A 113 6.20 3.74 -7.68
C GLN A 113 5.31 4.56 -6.73
N ASN A 114 4.15 4.03 -6.30
CA ASN A 114 3.32 4.69 -5.29
C ASN A 114 4.05 4.74 -3.94
N CYS A 115 4.72 3.66 -3.53
CA CYS A 115 5.52 3.61 -2.30
C CYS A 115 6.65 4.65 -2.33
N VAL A 116 7.41 4.68 -3.44
CA VAL A 116 8.50 5.64 -3.63
C VAL A 116 7.98 7.09 -3.56
N ARG A 117 6.91 7.40 -4.31
CA ARG A 117 6.32 8.74 -4.32
C ARG A 117 5.81 9.16 -2.95
N CYS A 118 5.11 8.26 -2.25
CA CYS A 118 4.61 8.54 -0.90
C CYS A 118 5.75 8.79 0.08
N HIS A 119 6.77 7.93 0.10
CA HIS A 119 7.90 8.05 1.03
C HIS A 119 8.82 9.24 0.74
N ALA A 120 8.91 9.66 -0.52
CA ALA A 120 9.64 10.86 -0.94
C ALA A 120 8.88 12.16 -0.59
N THR A 121 7.54 12.10 -0.50
CA THR A 121 6.71 13.29 -0.26
C THR A 121 6.35 13.47 1.21
N TYR A 122 6.07 12.38 1.91
CA TYR A 122 5.46 12.41 3.23
C TYR A 122 6.30 11.75 4.31
N LYS A 123 6.12 12.26 5.54
CA LYS A 123 6.67 11.70 6.76
C LYS A 123 5.58 11.62 7.81
N ILE A 124 5.42 10.44 8.43
CA ILE A 124 4.51 10.27 9.55
C ILE A 124 5.22 10.70 10.84
N ALA A 125 4.84 11.87 11.34
CA ALA A 125 5.37 12.48 12.55
C ALA A 125 4.42 12.28 13.73
N LEU A 126 4.99 12.37 14.94
CA LEU A 126 4.22 12.59 16.16
C LEU A 126 3.86 14.07 16.31
#